data_AF-A0A8E0V7G8-F1
#
_entry.id   AF-A0A8E0V7G8-F1
#
_cell.length_a   1.000
_cell.length_b   1.000
_cell.length_c   1.000
_cell.angle_alpha   90.00
_cell.angle_beta   90.00
_cell.angle_gamma   90.00
#
_symmetry.space_group_name_H-M   'P 1'
#
loop_
_entity.id
_entity.type
_entity.pdbx_description
1 polymer ?
#
loop_
_entity_poly.entity_id
_entity_poly.type
_entity_poly.pdbx_seq_one_letter_code
_entity_poly.pdbx_strand_id
1 'polypeptide(L)'
;MQLFIHHQNAQNRALKFRLVDKVADFSLFLLDISITFLYLHNQERFSQKKRSPAMKKHAIIFASLALSCLVLSAPLAAGAVSPGQTETSSLYIITVQPELPVTERSELELTALEMTQTWQNPNPRRQLALKSVSRAGCSVYQWSSSAPAVASVDASGLVTALAPGKAVIHAYTTQGETLTCTVTVTSEIGKVTLDADVLLLHSVGSQQDLIPTVAVQEPSAVALQWTSSDPSVAVVDASGTVTAVADGKAIVTVRTPEGRSADCTVYVGQAAADYEKRDKQLTRAALGGMGVLGALFLLLGIAL
;
A
#
# COMPACT_ATOMS: atom_id res chain seq x y z
N MET A 1 43.28 -21.67 -40.96
CA MET A 1 42.87 -21.47 -39.56
C MET A 1 42.26 -20.08 -39.27
N GLN A 2 42.69 -19.01 -39.96
CA GLN A 2 42.14 -17.65 -39.74
C GLN A 2 40.71 -17.40 -40.30
N LEU A 3 40.27 -18.06 -41.39
CA LEU A 3 38.91 -17.88 -41.93
C LEU A 3 37.80 -18.46 -41.03
N PHE A 4 38.10 -19.47 -40.21
CA PHE A 4 37.10 -20.11 -39.34
C PHE A 4 36.79 -19.27 -38.09
N ILE A 5 37.78 -18.51 -37.60
CA ILE A 5 37.66 -17.63 -36.43
C ILE A 5 36.85 -16.37 -36.79
N HIS A 6 36.99 -15.84 -38.01
CA HIS A 6 36.25 -14.65 -38.45
C HIS A 6 34.74 -14.93 -38.66
N HIS A 7 34.37 -16.13 -39.08
CA HIS A 7 32.96 -16.54 -39.26
C HIS A 7 32.25 -16.78 -37.91
N GLN A 8 32.92 -17.41 -36.95
CA GLN A 8 32.42 -17.59 -35.57
C GLN A 8 32.20 -16.25 -34.85
N ASN A 9 33.09 -15.28 -35.03
CA ASN A 9 32.94 -13.94 -34.41
C ASN A 9 31.78 -13.14 -34.99
N ALA A 10 31.45 -13.30 -36.28
CA ALA A 10 30.31 -12.63 -36.90
C ALA A 10 28.96 -13.21 -36.43
N GLN A 11 28.87 -14.55 -36.30
CA GLN A 11 27.65 -15.19 -35.76
C GLN A 11 27.42 -14.86 -34.28
N ASN A 12 28.47 -14.79 -33.47
CA ASN A 12 28.36 -14.39 -32.06
C ASN A 12 27.93 -12.92 -31.89
N ARG A 13 28.37 -12.01 -32.77
CA ARG A 13 27.90 -10.61 -32.76
C ARG A 13 26.43 -10.46 -33.18
N ALA A 14 25.98 -11.23 -34.17
CA ALA A 14 24.57 -11.23 -34.60
C ALA A 14 23.63 -11.85 -33.56
N LEU A 15 24.09 -12.89 -32.84
CA LEU A 15 23.34 -13.49 -31.73
C LEU A 15 23.22 -12.53 -30.54
N LYS A 16 24.29 -11.78 -30.24
CA LYS A 16 24.33 -10.78 -29.16
C LYS A 16 23.40 -9.59 -29.45
N PHE A 17 23.32 -9.12 -30.70
CA PHE A 17 22.39 -8.05 -31.10
C PHE A 17 20.92 -8.50 -31.02
N ARG A 18 20.59 -9.70 -31.50
CA ARG A 18 19.23 -10.26 -31.40
C ARG A 18 18.77 -10.54 -29.96
N LEU A 19 19.70 -10.73 -29.03
CA LEU A 19 19.41 -10.92 -27.60
C LEU A 19 19.15 -9.58 -26.91
N VAL A 20 19.90 -8.53 -27.27
CA VAL A 20 19.72 -7.18 -26.71
C VAL A 20 18.37 -6.58 -27.10
N ASP A 21 17.93 -6.75 -28.36
CA ASP A 21 16.61 -6.27 -28.79
C ASP A 21 15.46 -7.00 -28.08
N LYS A 22 15.58 -8.33 -27.88
CA LYS A 22 14.59 -9.11 -27.12
C LYS A 22 14.53 -8.76 -25.63
N VAL A 23 15.66 -8.35 -25.04
CA VAL A 23 15.73 -7.90 -23.64
C VAL A 23 15.09 -6.51 -23.49
N ALA A 24 15.25 -5.62 -24.48
CA ALA A 24 14.59 -4.32 -24.50
C ALA A 24 13.05 -4.45 -24.63
N ASP A 25 12.57 -5.32 -25.52
CA ASP A 25 11.13 -5.60 -25.67
C ASP A 25 10.53 -6.23 -24.41
N PHE A 26 11.29 -7.10 -23.72
CA PHE A 26 10.84 -7.72 -22.46
C PHE A 26 10.83 -6.72 -21.29
N SER A 27 11.77 -5.78 -21.26
CA SER A 27 11.81 -4.70 -20.28
C SER A 27 10.62 -3.75 -20.42
N LEU A 28 10.24 -3.40 -21.64
CA LEU A 28 9.06 -2.59 -21.92
C LEU A 28 7.75 -3.33 -21.55
N PHE A 29 7.68 -4.64 -21.82
CA PHE A 29 6.55 -5.48 -21.40
C PHE A 29 6.39 -5.58 -19.88
N LEU A 30 7.51 -5.68 -19.15
CA LEU A 30 7.51 -5.66 -17.68
C LEU A 30 7.16 -4.28 -17.11
N LEU A 31 7.54 -3.20 -17.80
CA LEU A 31 7.13 -1.84 -17.45
C LEU A 31 5.61 -1.67 -17.61
N ASP A 32 5.04 -2.17 -18.71
CA ASP A 32 3.60 -2.12 -18.97
C ASP A 32 2.80 -2.96 -17.96
N ILE A 33 3.28 -4.14 -17.59
CA ILE A 33 2.67 -4.95 -16.52
C ILE A 33 2.75 -4.21 -15.19
N SER A 34 3.90 -3.60 -14.87
CA SER A 34 4.10 -2.86 -13.62
C SER A 34 3.22 -1.61 -13.56
N ILE A 35 3.08 -0.88 -14.67
CA ILE A 35 2.21 0.30 -14.79
C ILE A 35 0.74 -0.10 -14.70
N THR A 36 0.33 -1.18 -15.37
CA THR A 36 -1.04 -1.71 -15.28
C THR A 36 -1.36 -2.18 -13.86
N PHE A 37 -0.40 -2.78 -13.17
CA PHE A 37 -0.54 -3.21 -11.78
C PHE A 37 -0.57 -2.02 -10.81
N LEU A 38 0.25 -0.99 -11.04
CA LEU A 38 0.20 0.26 -10.28
C LEU A 38 -1.13 0.99 -10.49
N TYR A 39 -1.64 0.98 -11.73
CA TYR A 39 -2.94 1.55 -12.08
C TYR A 39 -4.09 0.81 -11.40
N LEU A 40 -4.10 -0.53 -11.43
CA LEU A 40 -5.04 -1.36 -10.68
C LEU A 40 -4.93 -1.13 -9.16
N HIS A 41 -3.72 -1.02 -8.62
CA HIS A 41 -3.52 -0.78 -7.19
C HIS A 41 -3.95 0.63 -6.77
N ASN A 42 -3.84 1.62 -7.66
CA ASN A 42 -4.30 2.99 -7.43
C ASN A 42 -5.83 3.09 -7.51
N GLN A 43 -6.48 2.34 -8.41
CA GLN A 43 -7.94 2.22 -8.46
C GLN A 43 -8.49 1.50 -7.19
N GLU A 44 -7.77 0.52 -6.64
CA GLU A 44 -8.15 -0.15 -5.39
C GLU A 44 -7.94 0.70 -4.12
N ARG A 45 -7.07 1.73 -4.14
CA ARG A 45 -6.91 2.68 -3.01
C ARG A 45 -8.17 3.52 -2.76
N PHE A 46 -9.04 3.70 -3.77
CA PHE A 46 -10.33 4.37 -3.59
C PHE A 46 -11.41 3.47 -2.96
N SER A 47 -11.18 2.17 -2.85
CA SER A 47 -12.11 1.20 -2.24
C SER A 47 -11.50 0.52 -1.01
N GLN A 48 -10.97 1.30 -0.07
CA GLN A 48 -10.48 0.80 1.23
C GLN A 48 -11.65 0.49 2.16
N LYS A 49 -12.39 -0.60 1.89
CA LYS A 49 -13.31 -1.19 2.89
C LYS A 49 -13.59 -2.67 2.62
N LYS A 50 -12.57 -3.52 2.78
CA LYS A 50 -12.63 -4.96 3.12
C LYS A 50 -11.33 -5.63 2.68
N ARG A 51 -10.47 -6.04 3.62
CA ARG A 51 -9.42 -7.02 3.33
C ARG A 51 -9.30 -7.99 4.50
N SER A 52 -9.37 -9.28 4.16
CA SER A 52 -9.13 -10.41 5.06
C SER A 52 -7.68 -10.39 5.59
N PRO A 53 -7.42 -11.00 6.76
CA PRO A 53 -6.13 -10.93 7.45
C PRO A 53 -4.95 -11.55 6.67
N ALA A 54 -5.19 -12.39 5.65
CA ALA A 54 -4.14 -13.03 4.85
C ALA A 54 -3.43 -12.08 3.85
N MET A 55 -4.10 -11.00 3.41
CA MET A 55 -3.55 -10.09 2.39
C MET A 55 -2.61 -9.00 2.96
N LYS A 56 -2.63 -8.74 4.27
CA LYS A 56 -1.77 -7.71 4.89
C LYS A 56 -0.28 -8.10 4.93
N LYS A 57 0.03 -9.39 5.01
CA LYS A 57 1.42 -9.90 5.04
C LYS A 57 2.11 -9.87 3.66
N HIS A 58 1.35 -9.97 2.58
CA HIS A 58 1.90 -10.02 1.22
C HIS A 58 2.20 -8.62 0.66
N ALA A 59 1.45 -7.59 1.04
CA ALA A 59 1.68 -6.21 0.58
C ALA A 59 3.04 -5.63 1.00
N ILE A 60 3.59 -6.06 2.14
CA ILE A 60 4.90 -5.60 2.64
C ILE A 60 6.05 -6.24 1.84
N ILE A 61 5.87 -7.46 1.32
CA ILE A 61 6.88 -8.19 0.55
C ILE A 61 7.03 -7.61 -0.87
N PHE A 62 5.93 -7.15 -1.48
CA PHE A 62 5.95 -6.58 -2.84
C PHE A 62 6.60 -5.18 -2.95
N ALA A 63 6.61 -4.39 -1.88
CA ALA A 63 7.28 -3.08 -1.87
C ALA A 63 8.83 -3.21 -1.94
N SER A 64 9.39 -4.33 -1.47
CA SER A 64 10.84 -4.56 -1.47
C SER A 64 11.38 -5.03 -2.84
N LEU A 65 10.54 -5.57 -3.71
CA LEU A 65 10.93 -6.08 -5.03
C LEU A 65 10.92 -4.97 -6.12
N ALA A 66 10.17 -3.89 -5.91
CA ALA A 66 10.21 -2.71 -6.78
C ALA A 66 11.49 -1.88 -6.59
N LEU A 67 12.11 -1.94 -5.41
CA LEU A 67 13.35 -1.21 -5.11
C LEU A 67 14.60 -1.88 -5.71
N SER A 68 14.56 -3.20 -5.98
CA SER A 68 15.68 -3.92 -6.61
C SER A 68 15.79 -3.73 -8.13
N CYS A 69 14.75 -3.28 -8.82
CA CYS A 69 14.78 -3.08 -10.27
C CYS A 69 15.32 -1.70 -10.72
N LEU A 70 15.62 -0.80 -9.79
CA LEU A 70 16.07 0.58 -10.11
C LEU A 70 17.60 0.76 -10.11
N VAL A 71 18.38 -0.30 -9.92
CA VAL A 71 19.86 -0.21 -9.83
C VAL A 71 20.60 -0.79 -11.05
N LEU A 72 19.90 -1.27 -12.08
CA LEU A 72 20.56 -1.87 -13.27
C LEU A 72 20.23 -1.22 -14.61
N SER A 73 20.00 0.09 -14.64
CA SER A 73 19.90 0.85 -15.89
C SER A 73 20.74 2.13 -15.86
N ALA A 74 22.06 1.98 -15.78
CA ALA A 74 23.00 3.03 -16.19
C ALA A 74 23.67 2.58 -17.50
N PRO A 75 23.40 3.24 -18.64
CA PRO A 75 24.03 2.87 -19.90
C PRO A 75 25.52 3.29 -19.91
N LEU A 76 26.43 2.32 -20.05
CA LEU A 76 27.80 2.60 -20.52
C LEU A 76 27.73 2.97 -22.00
N ALA A 77 27.93 4.24 -22.33
CA ALA A 77 28.09 4.71 -23.70
C ALA A 77 29.44 4.20 -24.27
N ALA A 78 29.37 3.28 -25.23
CA ALA A 78 30.51 2.83 -26.01
C ALA A 78 30.65 3.71 -27.26
N GLY A 79 31.64 4.62 -27.25
CA GLY A 79 32.08 5.36 -28.44
C GLY A 79 33.07 4.51 -29.25
N ALA A 80 32.80 4.37 -30.56
CA ALA A 80 33.69 3.71 -31.51
C ALA A 80 34.58 4.73 -32.22
N VAL A 81 35.90 4.53 -32.22
CA VAL A 81 36.85 5.11 -33.20
C VAL A 81 37.98 4.09 -33.46
N SER A 82 38.34 3.91 -34.73
CA SER A 82 39.48 3.12 -35.23
C SER A 82 40.49 4.06 -35.95
N PRO A 83 41.72 3.62 -36.31
CA PRO A 83 42.94 4.24 -35.80
C PRO A 83 43.73 5.02 -36.87
N GLY A 84 44.52 6.00 -36.45
CA GLY A 84 45.51 6.65 -37.31
C GLY A 84 46.17 7.89 -36.72
N GLN A 85 47.41 7.72 -36.26
CA GLN A 85 48.56 8.66 -36.30
C GLN A 85 48.40 10.10 -35.76
N THR A 86 49.26 10.38 -34.76
CA THR A 86 50.02 11.61 -34.46
C THR A 86 49.32 12.94 -34.13
N GLU A 87 49.74 13.43 -32.96
CA GLU A 87 50.13 14.81 -32.64
C GLU A 87 49.18 15.76 -31.88
N THR A 88 49.81 16.36 -30.87
CA THR A 88 49.48 17.57 -30.11
C THR A 88 48.30 17.53 -29.14
N SER A 89 48.67 17.35 -27.86
CA SER A 89 47.90 17.74 -26.69
C SER A 89 47.33 19.15 -26.83
N SER A 90 46.04 19.24 -27.08
CA SER A 90 45.25 20.45 -26.83
C SER A 90 44.30 20.15 -25.68
N LEU A 91 44.60 20.74 -24.52
CA LEU A 91 43.78 20.65 -23.32
C LEU A 91 42.42 21.32 -23.57
N TYR A 92 41.38 20.54 -23.78
CA TYR A 92 40.00 21.02 -23.71
C TYR A 92 39.63 21.16 -22.23
N ILE A 93 39.63 22.39 -21.72
CA ILE A 93 39.06 22.69 -20.40
C ILE A 93 37.53 22.61 -20.56
N ILE A 94 36.92 21.53 -20.09
CA ILE A 94 35.48 21.43 -19.91
C ILE A 94 35.14 22.36 -18.74
N THR A 95 34.67 23.57 -19.02
CA THR A 95 34.03 24.40 -17.99
C THR A 95 32.69 23.75 -17.67
N VAL A 96 32.68 22.93 -16.62
CA VAL A 96 31.47 22.52 -15.93
C VAL A 96 30.80 23.81 -15.45
N GLN A 97 29.71 24.23 -16.09
CA GLN A 97 28.85 25.26 -15.53
C GLN A 97 28.44 24.77 -14.13
N PRO A 98 28.67 25.54 -13.06
CA PRO A 98 28.11 25.18 -11.77
C PRO A 98 26.59 25.14 -11.96
N GLU A 99 25.99 23.97 -11.75
CA GLU A 99 24.55 23.86 -11.61
C GLU A 99 24.10 24.94 -10.62
N LEU A 100 23.11 25.75 -11.01
CA LEU A 100 22.52 26.77 -10.14
C LEU A 100 22.23 26.11 -8.77
N PRO A 101 22.59 26.74 -7.64
CA PRO A 101 22.45 26.11 -6.34
C PRO A 101 20.98 25.72 -6.18
N VAL A 102 20.74 24.41 -6.02
CA VAL A 102 19.43 23.89 -5.61
C VAL A 102 19.07 24.67 -4.36
N THR A 103 18.07 25.53 -4.50
CA THR A 103 17.62 26.36 -3.38
C THR A 103 16.92 25.40 -2.45
N GLU A 104 17.64 24.88 -1.45
CA GLU A 104 17.04 24.06 -0.40
C GLU A 104 15.86 24.85 0.16
N ARG A 105 14.66 24.26 0.13
CA ARG A 105 13.45 24.85 0.71
C ARG A 105 13.25 24.27 2.09
N SER A 106 12.68 25.04 3.01
CA SER A 106 12.31 24.48 4.31
C SER A 106 11.19 23.47 4.12
N GLU A 107 11.23 22.36 4.84
CA GLU A 107 10.20 21.32 4.78
C GLU A 107 9.81 20.87 6.19
N LEU A 108 8.53 20.51 6.36
CA LEU A 108 8.07 19.81 7.56
C LEU A 108 8.52 18.35 7.52
N GLU A 109 8.68 17.74 8.70
CA GLU A 109 8.90 16.29 8.85
C GLU A 109 7.83 15.47 8.12
N LEU A 110 6.60 15.98 8.12
CA LEU A 110 5.43 15.33 7.56
C LEU A 110 4.61 16.32 6.74
N THR A 111 4.25 15.93 5.52
CA THR A 111 3.27 16.62 4.68
C THR A 111 1.86 16.05 4.85
N ALA A 112 1.75 14.86 5.44
CA ALA A 112 0.49 14.22 5.80
C ALA A 112 0.61 13.52 7.16
N LEU A 113 -0.44 13.60 7.96
CA LEU A 113 -0.54 13.01 9.29
C LEU A 113 -1.90 12.33 9.45
N GLU A 114 -1.89 11.02 9.62
CA GLU A 114 -3.08 10.23 9.92
C GLU A 114 -3.17 10.04 11.45
N MET A 115 -4.30 10.40 12.04
CA MET A 115 -4.56 10.27 13.47
C MET A 115 -5.84 9.47 13.68
N THR A 116 -5.81 8.53 14.63
CA THR A 116 -6.95 7.67 14.94
C THR A 116 -7.34 7.82 16.40
N GLN A 117 -8.56 8.28 16.65
CA GLN A 117 -9.15 8.38 17.97
C GLN A 117 -9.61 6.98 18.41
N THR A 118 -9.22 6.59 19.62
CA THR A 118 -9.69 5.35 20.27
C THR A 118 -10.36 5.70 21.58
N TRP A 119 -11.11 4.76 22.16
CA TRP A 119 -11.72 4.98 23.47
C TRP A 119 -10.66 5.27 24.55
N GLN A 120 -9.49 4.60 24.51
CA GLN A 120 -8.42 4.88 25.47
C GLN A 120 -7.66 6.19 25.21
N ASN A 121 -7.65 6.67 23.97
CA ASN A 121 -7.00 7.91 23.58
C ASN A 121 -7.91 8.71 22.64
N PRO A 122 -8.90 9.43 23.18
CA PRO A 122 -9.87 10.16 22.36
C PRO A 122 -9.25 11.38 21.67
N ASN A 123 -8.12 11.91 22.18
CA ASN A 123 -7.47 13.09 21.64
C ASN A 123 -5.96 12.84 21.44
N PRO A 124 -5.57 11.98 20.49
CA PRO A 124 -4.16 11.72 20.21
C PRO A 124 -3.46 13.01 19.79
N ARG A 125 -2.17 13.11 20.12
CA ARG A 125 -1.35 14.30 19.84
C ARG A 125 -0.08 13.92 19.08
N ARG A 126 0.37 14.79 18.18
CA ARG A 126 1.62 14.62 17.43
C ARG A 126 2.32 15.96 17.27
N GLN A 127 3.59 16.00 17.66
CA GLN A 127 4.46 17.15 17.41
C GLN A 127 4.83 17.22 15.93
N LEU A 128 4.64 18.38 15.30
CA LEU A 128 5.24 18.69 14.01
C LEU A 128 6.55 19.44 14.22
N ALA A 129 7.53 19.17 13.35
CA ALA A 129 8.83 19.80 13.36
C ALA A 129 9.31 20.08 11.93
N LEU A 130 10.25 21.01 11.79
CA LEU A 130 10.99 21.23 10.55
C LEU A 130 11.98 20.08 10.35
N LYS A 131 11.98 19.50 9.15
CA LYS A 131 12.90 18.42 8.75
C LYS A 131 14.25 18.95 8.28
N SER A 132 14.19 19.99 7.44
CA SER A 132 15.35 20.66 6.87
C SER A 132 15.16 22.16 6.97
N VAL A 133 16.24 22.84 7.31
CA VAL A 133 16.29 24.27 7.52
C VAL A 133 17.16 24.82 6.39
N SER A 134 16.52 25.38 5.35
CA SER A 134 17.20 25.94 4.17
C SER A 134 18.28 26.97 4.49
N ARG A 135 18.19 27.62 5.66
CA ARG A 135 19.12 28.63 6.16
C ARG A 135 19.20 28.55 7.68
N ALA A 136 20.41 28.57 8.24
CA ALA A 136 20.62 28.67 9.69
C ALA A 136 19.70 29.75 10.29
N GLY A 137 18.82 29.36 11.22
CA GLY A 137 17.86 30.26 11.87
C GLY A 137 16.43 30.29 11.30
N CYS A 138 16.06 29.43 10.34
CA CYS A 138 14.64 29.27 9.98
C CYS A 138 13.89 28.59 11.14
N SER A 139 12.82 29.25 11.62
CA SER A 139 11.93 28.74 12.66
C SER A 139 10.48 29.03 12.29
N VAL A 140 9.56 28.27 12.88
CA VAL A 140 8.12 28.53 12.76
C VAL A 140 7.73 29.52 13.84
N TYR A 141 7.24 30.70 13.46
CA TYR A 141 6.80 31.72 14.41
C TYR A 141 5.29 31.63 14.70
N GLN A 142 4.53 30.99 13.80
CA GLN A 142 3.10 30.83 13.95
C GLN A 142 2.62 29.52 13.33
N TRP A 143 1.72 28.85 14.05
CA TRP A 143 0.96 27.70 13.58
C TRP A 143 -0.51 28.08 13.44
N SER A 144 -1.20 27.51 12.45
CA SER A 144 -2.65 27.62 12.35
C SER A 144 -3.25 26.34 11.78
N SER A 145 -4.53 26.11 12.04
CA SER A 145 -5.30 25.00 11.48
C SER A 145 -6.45 25.55 10.66
N SER A 146 -6.68 24.98 9.47
CA SER A 146 -7.84 25.30 8.65
C SER A 146 -9.17 24.81 9.25
N ALA A 147 -9.13 23.82 10.15
CA ALA A 147 -10.30 23.30 10.86
C ALA A 147 -9.93 22.96 12.32
N PRO A 148 -9.83 23.97 13.22
CA PRO A 148 -9.41 23.77 14.61
C PRO A 148 -10.31 22.83 15.41
N ALA A 149 -11.58 22.65 15.03
CA ALA A 149 -12.49 21.70 15.66
C ALA A 149 -12.25 20.24 15.26
N VAL A 150 -11.54 20.01 14.15
CA VAL A 150 -11.14 18.67 13.66
C VAL A 150 -9.76 18.33 14.19
N ALA A 151 -8.79 19.21 13.98
CA ALA A 151 -7.45 19.13 14.54
C ALA A 151 -6.96 20.53 14.93
N SER A 152 -6.59 20.71 16.19
CA SER A 152 -5.99 21.96 16.67
C SER A 152 -4.47 21.83 16.69
N VAL A 153 -3.78 22.96 16.65
CA VAL A 153 -2.32 23.04 16.80
C VAL A 153 -2.01 24.17 17.78
N ASP A 154 -1.10 23.93 18.72
CA ASP A 154 -0.66 24.96 19.65
C ASP A 154 0.52 25.78 19.11
N ALA A 155 0.97 26.78 19.88
CA ALA A 155 2.09 27.64 19.49
C ALA A 155 3.43 26.90 19.32
N SER A 156 3.56 25.70 19.91
CA SER A 156 4.76 24.87 19.79
C SER A 156 4.72 23.93 18.58
N GLY A 157 3.57 23.81 17.90
CA GLY A 157 3.38 22.85 16.80
C GLY A 157 2.87 21.48 17.25
N LEU A 158 2.36 21.36 18.48
CA LEU A 158 1.71 20.14 18.94
C LEU A 158 0.29 20.07 18.39
N VAL A 159 0.07 19.16 17.45
CA VAL A 159 -1.23 18.91 16.84
C VAL A 159 -2.03 17.98 17.73
N THR A 160 -3.29 18.32 18.03
CA THR A 160 -4.24 17.49 18.78
C THR A 160 -5.45 17.18 17.89
N ALA A 161 -5.76 15.90 17.72
CA ALA A 161 -6.97 15.46 17.04
C ALA A 161 -8.18 15.59 17.97
N LEU A 162 -9.27 16.17 17.46
CA LEU A 162 -10.46 16.48 18.25
C LEU A 162 -11.73 15.83 17.67
N ALA A 163 -11.91 15.84 16.35
CA ALA A 163 -13.06 15.23 15.70
C ALA A 163 -12.68 14.59 14.35
N PRO A 164 -13.41 13.56 13.89
CA PRO A 164 -13.19 12.96 12.57
C PRO A 164 -13.34 13.98 11.45
N GLY A 165 -12.42 13.94 10.49
CA GLY A 165 -12.42 14.88 9.37
C GLY A 165 -11.04 15.12 8.80
N LYS A 166 -10.91 16.15 7.96
CA LYS A 166 -9.63 16.61 7.42
C LYS A 166 -9.39 18.05 7.81
N ALA A 167 -8.16 18.35 8.23
CA ALA A 167 -7.68 19.69 8.52
C ALA A 167 -6.32 19.89 7.85
N VAL A 168 -5.96 21.13 7.53
CA VAL A 168 -4.62 21.47 7.05
C VAL A 168 -3.97 22.35 8.10
N ILE A 169 -2.81 21.91 8.58
CA ILE A 169 -1.99 22.68 9.50
C ILE A 169 -1.02 23.50 8.67
N HIS A 170 -0.98 24.81 8.92
CA HIS A 170 -0.06 25.76 8.31
C HIS A 170 1.00 26.16 9.32
N ALA A 171 2.27 26.07 8.90
CA ALA A 171 3.43 26.61 9.60
C ALA A 171 3.96 27.82 8.84
N TYR A 172 3.94 28.99 9.49
CA TYR A 172 4.50 30.21 8.94
C TYR A 172 5.94 30.38 9.42
N THR A 173 6.89 30.41 8.49
CA THR A 173 8.31 30.48 8.80
C THR A 173 8.80 31.92 8.84
N THR A 174 9.88 32.17 9.58
CA THR A 174 10.57 33.47 9.62
C THR A 174 11.11 33.93 8.26
N GLN A 175 11.20 33.03 7.29
CA GLN A 175 11.62 33.30 5.91
C GLN A 175 10.45 33.64 4.98
N GLY A 176 9.22 33.73 5.50
CA GLY A 176 8.02 34.03 4.72
C GLY A 176 7.43 32.84 3.96
N GLU A 177 7.94 31.64 4.18
CA GLU A 177 7.39 30.41 3.60
C GLU A 177 6.18 29.94 4.41
N THR A 178 5.20 29.35 3.74
CA THR A 178 4.08 28.65 4.39
C THR A 178 4.22 27.17 4.10
N LEU A 179 4.54 26.38 5.12
CA LEU A 179 4.58 24.93 5.02
C LEU A 179 3.24 24.36 5.44
N THR A 180 2.87 23.21 4.87
CA THR A 180 1.56 22.60 5.12
C THR A 180 1.70 21.13 5.49
N CYS A 181 0.83 20.69 6.40
CA CYS A 181 0.64 19.30 6.75
C CYS A 181 -0.86 18.98 6.72
N THR A 182 -1.27 18.02 5.89
CA THR A 182 -2.67 17.56 5.87
C THR A 182 -2.88 16.56 6.99
N VAL A 183 -3.79 16.87 7.91
CA VAL A 183 -4.17 15.99 9.01
C VAL A 183 -5.51 15.33 8.69
N THR A 184 -5.53 14.00 8.65
CA THR A 184 -6.75 13.22 8.57
C THR A 184 -7.01 12.60 9.94
N VAL A 185 -8.16 12.90 10.53
CA VAL A 185 -8.61 12.32 11.80
C VAL A 185 -9.68 11.29 11.51
N THR A 186 -9.48 10.08 12.02
CA THR A 186 -10.45 8.97 11.99
C THR A 186 -10.85 8.61 13.41
N SER A 187 -12.04 8.04 13.60
CA SER A 187 -12.49 7.56 14.91
C SER A 187 -12.91 6.10 14.85
N GLU A 188 -12.27 5.32 15.71
CA GLU A 188 -12.58 3.92 15.97
C GLU A 188 -13.45 3.77 17.23
N ILE A 189 -13.81 4.87 17.90
CA ILE A 189 -14.67 4.85 19.08
C ILE A 189 -16.05 4.31 18.71
N GLY A 190 -16.53 3.31 19.45
CA GLY A 190 -17.79 2.64 19.19
C GLY A 190 -17.77 1.75 17.94
N LYS A 191 -16.62 1.55 17.30
CA LYS A 191 -16.52 0.60 16.19
C LYS A 191 -16.86 -0.79 16.69
N VAL A 192 -17.67 -1.50 15.90
CA VAL A 192 -17.96 -2.91 16.09
C VAL A 192 -17.14 -3.73 15.12
N THR A 193 -16.59 -4.83 15.60
CA THR A 193 -15.93 -5.86 14.79
C THR A 193 -16.44 -7.23 15.19
N LEU A 194 -16.42 -8.17 14.26
CA LEU A 194 -16.64 -9.59 14.52
C LEU A 194 -15.31 -10.33 14.49
N ASP A 195 -15.23 -11.47 15.16
CA ASP A 195 -14.09 -12.38 15.15
C ASP A 195 -13.91 -13.10 13.79
N ALA A 196 -14.97 -13.15 12.96
CA ALA A 196 -14.95 -13.71 11.62
C ALA A 196 -15.65 -12.82 10.59
N ASP A 197 -14.98 -12.56 9.45
CA ASP A 197 -15.58 -11.91 8.27
C ASP A 197 -16.42 -12.91 7.44
N VAL A 198 -16.04 -14.19 7.49
CA VAL A 198 -16.68 -15.28 6.77
C VAL A 198 -16.81 -16.49 7.69
N LEU A 199 -18.01 -17.06 7.73
CA LEU A 199 -18.36 -18.24 8.51
C LEU A 199 -18.79 -19.37 7.57
N LEU A 200 -18.20 -20.56 7.74
CA LEU A 200 -18.46 -21.73 6.89
C LEU A 200 -19.11 -22.84 7.72
N LEU A 201 -20.40 -23.05 7.51
CA LEU A 201 -21.20 -24.08 8.19
C LEU A 201 -21.47 -25.23 7.22
N HIS A 202 -20.66 -26.28 7.29
CA HIS A 202 -20.70 -27.38 6.32
C HIS A 202 -21.96 -28.27 6.44
N SER A 203 -22.61 -28.26 7.60
CA SER A 203 -23.77 -29.11 7.90
C SER A 203 -24.97 -28.27 8.30
N VAL A 204 -26.14 -28.55 7.72
CA VAL A 204 -27.40 -27.97 8.19
C VAL A 204 -27.64 -28.39 9.65
N GLY A 205 -28.06 -27.43 10.49
CA GLY A 205 -28.22 -27.59 11.92
C GLY A 205 -26.95 -27.33 12.74
N SER A 206 -25.77 -27.16 12.11
CA SER A 206 -24.58 -26.76 12.86
C SER A 206 -24.69 -25.33 13.37
N GLN A 207 -24.14 -25.09 14.55
CA GLN A 207 -24.12 -23.79 15.21
C GLN A 207 -22.69 -23.31 15.41
N GLN A 208 -22.49 -22.00 15.29
CA GLN A 208 -21.25 -21.35 15.67
C GLN A 208 -21.52 -19.95 16.21
N ASP A 209 -20.83 -19.59 17.28
CA ASP A 209 -20.90 -18.27 17.87
C ASP A 209 -20.08 -17.27 17.07
N LEU A 210 -20.65 -16.10 16.82
CA LEU A 210 -19.94 -14.91 16.37
C LEU A 210 -19.71 -14.01 17.58
N ILE A 211 -18.45 -13.64 17.81
CA ILE A 211 -18.04 -12.85 18.98
C ILE A 211 -17.85 -11.39 18.55
N PRO A 212 -18.78 -10.48 18.90
CA PRO A 212 -18.62 -9.06 18.62
C PRO A 212 -17.67 -8.41 19.63
N THR A 213 -16.88 -7.46 19.14
CA THR A 213 -16.07 -6.56 19.97
C THR A 213 -16.49 -5.13 19.66
N VAL A 214 -16.80 -4.35 20.71
CA VAL A 214 -17.13 -2.92 20.59
C VAL A 214 -16.03 -2.08 21.24
N ALA A 215 -15.49 -1.12 20.51
CA ALA A 215 -14.40 -0.26 20.98
C ALA A 215 -14.89 0.85 21.93
N VAL A 216 -15.33 0.47 23.13
CA VAL A 216 -15.79 1.32 24.24
C VAL A 216 -15.25 0.83 25.59
N GLN A 217 -15.50 1.56 26.67
CA GLN A 217 -15.03 1.19 28.02
C GLN A 217 -15.56 -0.17 28.49
N GLU A 218 -16.85 -0.39 28.29
CA GLU A 218 -17.58 -1.56 28.77
C GLU A 218 -18.36 -2.19 27.61
N PRO A 219 -17.71 -3.01 26.78
CA PRO A 219 -18.34 -3.58 25.59
C PRO A 219 -19.55 -4.47 25.93
N SER A 220 -19.54 -5.15 27.09
CA SER A 220 -20.61 -6.03 27.55
C SER A 220 -21.89 -5.30 27.95
N ALA A 221 -21.84 -3.98 28.20
CA ALA A 221 -23.01 -3.18 28.52
C ALA A 221 -23.77 -2.70 27.25
N VAL A 222 -23.18 -2.86 26.07
CA VAL A 222 -23.78 -2.41 24.81
C VAL A 222 -24.83 -3.42 24.36
N ALA A 223 -26.09 -2.98 24.26
CA ALA A 223 -27.19 -3.81 23.75
C ALA A 223 -27.07 -3.99 22.23
N LEU A 224 -26.61 -5.17 21.80
CA LEU A 224 -26.42 -5.50 20.39
C LEU A 224 -27.70 -6.05 19.76
N GLN A 225 -27.92 -5.70 18.49
CA GLN A 225 -29.02 -6.21 17.68
C GLN A 225 -28.44 -7.05 16.53
N TRP A 226 -28.95 -8.27 16.36
CA TRP A 226 -28.52 -9.18 15.31
C TRP A 226 -29.61 -9.36 14.26
N THR A 227 -29.20 -9.41 13.00
CA THR A 227 -30.10 -9.64 11.87
C THR A 227 -29.44 -10.55 10.84
N SER A 228 -30.20 -11.49 10.28
CA SER A 228 -29.78 -12.26 9.09
C SER A 228 -30.46 -11.69 7.85
N SER A 229 -29.71 -11.57 6.76
CA SER A 229 -30.26 -11.17 5.45
C SER A 229 -31.17 -12.24 4.84
N ASP A 230 -30.98 -13.50 5.22
CA ASP A 230 -31.79 -14.63 4.77
C ASP A 230 -31.94 -15.68 5.89
N PRO A 231 -32.99 -15.55 6.72
CA PRO A 231 -33.29 -16.51 7.77
C PRO A 231 -33.60 -17.93 7.28
N SER A 232 -33.92 -18.12 6.00
CA SER A 232 -34.15 -19.47 5.45
C SER A 232 -32.85 -20.24 5.23
N VAL A 233 -31.71 -19.54 5.15
CA VAL A 233 -30.36 -20.11 4.99
C VAL A 233 -29.63 -20.17 6.34
N ALA A 234 -29.63 -19.07 7.10
CA ALA A 234 -29.00 -19.02 8.41
C ALA A 234 -29.75 -18.07 9.35
N VAL A 235 -29.96 -18.50 10.59
CA VAL A 235 -30.60 -17.71 11.65
C VAL A 235 -29.54 -17.35 12.69
N VAL A 236 -29.66 -16.16 13.28
CA VAL A 236 -28.81 -15.70 14.38
C VAL A 236 -29.71 -15.34 15.57
N ASP A 237 -29.32 -15.73 16.77
CA ASP A 237 -30.03 -15.37 18.00
C ASP A 237 -29.51 -14.07 18.64
N ALA A 238 -30.08 -13.69 19.78
CA ALA A 238 -29.69 -12.47 20.49
C ALA A 238 -28.27 -12.53 21.08
N SER A 239 -27.72 -13.72 21.32
CA SER A 239 -26.34 -13.93 21.79
C SER A 239 -25.29 -13.88 20.66
N GLY A 240 -25.73 -13.94 19.40
CA GLY A 240 -24.83 -14.01 18.25
C GLY A 240 -24.50 -15.44 17.81
N THR A 241 -25.23 -16.44 18.30
CA THR A 241 -25.10 -17.82 17.83
C THR A 241 -25.79 -17.98 16.49
N VAL A 242 -25.02 -18.33 15.46
CA VAL A 242 -25.51 -18.55 14.10
C VAL A 242 -25.82 -20.03 13.90
N THR A 243 -27.04 -20.34 13.49
CA THR A 243 -27.51 -21.69 13.15
C THR A 243 -27.73 -21.83 11.65
N ALA A 244 -27.12 -22.87 11.06
CA ALA A 244 -27.35 -23.24 9.66
C ALA A 244 -28.75 -23.84 9.45
N VAL A 245 -29.52 -23.32 8.50
CA VAL A 245 -30.89 -23.78 8.20
C VAL A 245 -30.99 -24.48 6.84
N ALA A 246 -30.39 -23.92 5.80
CA ALA A 246 -30.40 -24.51 4.45
C ALA A 246 -29.14 -24.14 3.67
N ASP A 247 -28.84 -24.91 2.62
CA ASP A 247 -27.75 -24.60 1.69
C ASP A 247 -27.90 -23.19 1.10
N GLY A 248 -26.82 -22.42 1.10
CA GLY A 248 -26.85 -21.08 0.53
C GLY A 248 -25.90 -20.09 1.20
N LYS A 249 -26.17 -18.80 0.96
CA LYS A 249 -25.39 -17.68 1.47
C LYS A 249 -26.31 -16.69 2.18
N ALA A 250 -25.96 -16.34 3.42
CA ALA A 250 -26.60 -15.28 4.19
C ALA A 250 -25.54 -14.28 4.69
N ILE A 251 -25.97 -13.07 5.04
CA ILE A 251 -25.14 -12.08 5.73
C ILE A 251 -25.76 -11.88 7.11
N VAL A 252 -24.96 -12.11 8.15
CA VAL A 252 -25.33 -11.83 9.53
C VAL A 252 -24.72 -10.49 9.90
N THR A 253 -25.56 -9.56 10.34
CA THR A 253 -25.17 -8.20 10.74
C THR A 253 -25.43 -8.02 12.23
N VAL A 254 -24.44 -7.51 12.94
CA VAL A 254 -24.57 -7.01 14.32
C VAL A 254 -24.61 -5.48 14.28
N ARG A 255 -25.48 -4.86 15.08
CA ARG A 255 -25.67 -3.42 15.14
C ARG A 255 -25.75 -2.91 16.58
N THR A 256 -25.11 -1.78 16.86
CA THR A 256 -25.25 -1.05 18.13
C THR A 256 -26.41 -0.05 18.09
N PRO A 257 -26.92 0.42 19.24
CA PRO A 257 -27.96 1.44 19.30
C PRO A 257 -27.56 2.75 18.63
N GLU A 258 -26.26 3.10 18.63
CA GLU A 258 -25.69 4.28 17.99
C GLU A 258 -25.56 4.12 16.46
N GLY A 259 -26.01 2.98 15.91
CA GLY A 259 -26.07 2.74 14.48
C GLY A 259 -24.77 2.20 13.86
N ARG A 260 -23.78 1.84 14.66
CA ARG A 260 -22.55 1.16 14.19
C ARG A 260 -22.85 -0.30 13.90
N SER A 261 -22.23 -0.88 12.87
CA SER A 261 -22.47 -2.28 12.49
C SER A 261 -21.23 -3.00 11.99
N ALA A 262 -21.26 -4.33 12.07
CA ALA A 262 -20.32 -5.24 11.46
C ALA A 262 -21.07 -6.41 10.82
N ASP A 263 -20.51 -6.96 9.75
CA ASP A 263 -21.14 -8.02 8.95
C ASP A 263 -20.24 -9.25 8.88
N CYS A 264 -20.84 -10.43 8.94
CA CYS A 264 -20.22 -11.71 8.64
C CYS A 264 -20.97 -12.38 7.49
N THR A 265 -20.24 -12.86 6.48
CA THR A 265 -20.84 -13.65 5.41
C THR A 265 -20.88 -15.12 5.81
N VAL A 266 -22.07 -15.69 5.89
CA VAL A 266 -22.28 -17.09 6.26
C VAL A 266 -22.56 -17.90 5.00
N TYR A 267 -21.79 -18.97 4.79
CA TYR A 267 -22.07 -19.98 3.78
C TYR A 267 -22.46 -21.28 4.47
N VAL A 268 -23.51 -21.91 3.97
CA VAL A 268 -24.06 -23.15 4.53
C VAL A 268 -24.02 -24.25 3.47
N GLY A 269 -23.67 -25.48 3.85
CA GLY A 269 -23.77 -26.66 2.99
C GLY A 269 -22.75 -26.69 1.84
N GLN A 270 -23.23 -27.01 0.63
CA GLN A 270 -22.43 -26.99 -0.60
C GLN A 270 -21.85 -25.60 -0.87
N ALA A 271 -22.59 -24.53 -0.58
CA ALA A 271 -22.07 -23.18 -0.75
C ALA A 271 -20.80 -22.91 0.09
N ALA A 272 -20.68 -23.53 1.26
CA ALA A 272 -19.48 -23.45 2.11
C ALA A 272 -18.30 -24.18 1.47
N ALA A 273 -18.52 -25.40 0.95
CA ALA A 273 -17.49 -26.18 0.25
C ALA A 273 -17.00 -25.46 -1.03
N ASP A 274 -17.92 -24.86 -1.79
CA ASP A 274 -17.60 -24.09 -2.99
C ASP A 274 -16.81 -22.82 -2.69
N TYR A 275 -17.10 -22.15 -1.57
CA TYR A 275 -16.30 -21.03 -1.09
C TYR A 275 -14.85 -21.48 -0.80
N GLU A 276 -14.68 -22.55 -0.01
CA GLU A 276 -13.36 -23.03 0.39
C GLU A 276 -12.54 -23.51 -0.83
N LYS A 277 -13.16 -24.18 -1.79
CA LYS A 277 -12.52 -24.61 -3.03
C LYS A 277 -12.01 -23.42 -3.85
N ARG A 278 -12.84 -22.38 -4.01
CA ARG A 278 -12.45 -21.15 -4.73
C ARG A 278 -11.32 -20.42 -4.02
N ASP A 279 -11.37 -20.31 -2.70
CA ASP A 279 -10.32 -19.66 -1.91
C ASP A 279 -8.96 -20.38 -2.02
N LYS A 280 -8.97 -21.72 -1.96
CA LYS A 280 -7.78 -22.55 -2.20
C LYS A 280 -7.23 -22.38 -3.62
N GLN A 281 -8.09 -22.25 -4.64
CA GLN A 281 -7.67 -22.02 -6.02
C GLN A 281 -7.03 -20.64 -6.20
N LEU A 282 -7.61 -19.60 -5.63
CA LEU A 282 -7.05 -18.24 -5.66
C LEU A 282 -5.68 -18.19 -4.97
N THR A 283 -5.56 -18.85 -3.81
CA THR A 283 -4.29 -18.94 -3.08
C THR A 283 -3.22 -19.65 -3.90
N ARG A 284 -3.58 -20.75 -4.59
CA ARG A 284 -2.68 -21.47 -5.50
C ARG A 284 -2.29 -20.62 -6.72
N ALA A 285 -3.23 -19.89 -7.31
CA ALA A 285 -2.95 -19.01 -8.45
C ALA A 285 -1.99 -17.87 -8.06
N ALA A 286 -2.16 -17.29 -6.87
CA ALA A 286 -1.28 -16.26 -6.35
C ALA A 286 0.15 -16.78 -6.10
N LEU A 287 0.29 -17.97 -5.49
CA LEU A 287 1.58 -18.62 -5.27
C LEU A 287 2.23 -19.11 -6.58
N GLY A 288 1.44 -19.63 -7.51
CA GLY A 288 1.90 -20.08 -8.83
C GLY A 288 2.42 -18.93 -9.68
N GLY A 289 1.75 -17.77 -9.65
CA GLY A 289 2.22 -16.54 -10.31
C GLY A 289 3.56 -16.06 -9.76
N MET A 290 3.79 -16.14 -8.45
CA MET A 290 5.08 -15.83 -7.83
C MET A 290 6.17 -16.84 -8.18
N GLY A 291 5.84 -18.13 -8.30
CA GLY A 291 6.79 -19.18 -8.71
C GLY A 291 7.25 -19.04 -10.17
N VAL A 292 6.34 -18.65 -11.08
CA VAL A 292 6.68 -18.37 -12.48
C VAL A 292 7.55 -17.11 -12.58
N LEU A 293 7.26 -16.05 -11.81
CA LEU A 293 8.11 -14.87 -11.73
C LEU A 293 9.51 -15.22 -11.17
N GLY A 294 9.57 -16.01 -10.09
CA GLY A 294 10.83 -16.44 -9.48
C GLY A 294 11.69 -17.33 -10.38
N ALA A 295 11.07 -18.27 -11.12
CA ALA A 295 11.76 -19.11 -12.09
C ALA A 295 12.26 -18.31 -13.31
N LEU A 296 11.49 -17.31 -13.75
CA LEU A 296 11.87 -16.38 -14.81
C LEU A 296 13.05 -15.48 -14.38
N PHE A 297 13.08 -15.03 -13.12
CA PHE A 297 14.23 -14.31 -12.54
C PHE A 297 15.48 -15.20 -12.41
N LEU A 298 15.32 -16.48 -12.03
CA LEU A 298 16.45 -17.42 -11.95
C LEU A 298 17.02 -17.73 -13.34
N LEU A 299 16.16 -17.88 -14.35
CA LEU A 299 16.57 -18.14 -15.74
C LEU A 299 17.24 -16.92 -16.40
N LEU A 300 16.78 -15.69 -16.10
CA LEU A 300 17.47 -14.47 -16.57
C LEU A 300 18.78 -14.21 -15.82
N GLY A 301 18.88 -14.57 -14.54
CA GLY A 301 20.09 -14.36 -13.73
C GLY A 301 21.26 -15.29 -14.07
N ILE A 302 21.03 -16.41 -14.76
CA ILE A 302 22.08 -17.35 -15.18
C ILE A 302 22.58 -17.03 -16.61
N ALA A 303 21.95 -16.07 -17.32
CA ALA A 303 22.28 -15.70 -18.69
C ALA A 303 23.15 -14.42 -18.83
N LEU A 304 23.71 -13.89 -17.74
CA LEU A 304 24.65 -12.75 -17.72
C LEU A 304 26.08 -13.17 -17.39
#